data_AF-A0A2M7PFE7-F1
#
_entry.id   AF-A0A2M7PFE7-F1
#
_cell.length_a   1.000
_cell.length_b   1.000
_cell.length_c   1.000
_cell.angle_alpha   90.00
_cell.angle_beta   90.00
_cell.angle_gamma   90.00
#
_symmetry.space_group_name_H-M   'P 1'
#
loop_
_entity.id
_entity.type
_entity.pdbx_description
1 polymer ?
#
loop_
_entity_poly.entity_id
_entity_poly.type
_entity_poly.pdbx_seq_one_letter_code
_entity_poly.pdbx_strand_id
1 'polypeptide(L)'
;PTAAGPNVRYVVPHKIDPETLAQDTITLQMRVIQPIEDPVQLLIRDGDTLIAKKRGRYARPGEMISLNLRGRDYDAVRGAKELKVSVLPV
;
A
#
# COMPACT_ATOMS: atom_id res chain seq x y z
N PRO A 1 0.89 10.79 5.03
CA PRO A 1 1.62 10.84 3.73
C PRO A 1 1.92 9.41 3.27
N THR A 2 2.07 9.14 1.97
CA THR A 2 2.47 7.81 1.47
C THR A 2 3.93 7.82 1.02
N ALA A 3 4.61 6.69 1.22
CA ALA A 3 6.02 6.51 0.87
C ALA A 3 6.25 5.18 0.16
N ALA A 4 7.19 5.19 -0.77
CA ALA A 4 7.64 3.98 -1.45
C ALA A 4 8.59 3.19 -0.54
N GLY A 5 8.26 1.93 -0.28
CA GLY A 5 9.09 0.97 0.41
C GLY A 5 9.81 0.00 -0.54
N PRO A 6 10.30 -1.13 -0.01
CA PRO A 6 10.92 -2.20 -0.80
C PRO A 6 10.13 -2.57 -2.06
N ASN A 7 10.86 -2.64 -3.17
CA ASN A 7 10.37 -2.94 -4.52
C ASN A 7 9.22 -2.06 -5.02
N VAL A 8 9.03 -0.86 -4.47
CA VAL A 8 8.03 0.11 -4.96
C VAL A 8 8.74 1.32 -5.54
N ARG A 9 8.39 1.70 -6.78
CA ARG A 9 8.94 2.88 -7.45
C ARG A 9 8.28 4.16 -6.97
N TYR A 10 6.96 4.16 -6.87
CA TYR A 10 6.15 5.24 -6.34
C TYR A 10 4.77 4.73 -5.94
N VAL A 11 4.10 5.50 -5.09
CA VAL A 11 2.72 5.26 -4.63
C VAL A 11 1.91 6.51 -4.92
N VAL A 12 0.69 6.33 -5.41
CA VAL A 12 -0.29 7.40 -5.58
C VAL A 12 -1.60 7.03 -4.87
N PRO A 13 -2.28 8.00 -4.25
CA PRO A 13 -1.85 9.40 -4.05
C PRO A 13 -0.71 9.54 -3.02
N HIS A 14 0.07 10.62 -3.11
CA HIS A 14 1.18 10.94 -2.17
C HIS A 14 0.71 11.44 -0.80
N LYS A 15 -0.49 11.99 -0.75
CA LYS A 15 -1.18 12.43 0.45
C LYS A 15 -2.56 11.82 0.46
N ILE A 16 -3.01 11.43 1.64
CA ILE A 16 -4.35 10.90 1.85
C ILE A 16 -4.99 11.69 2.98
N ASP A 17 -6.30 11.85 2.90
CA ASP A 17 -7.10 12.35 4.01
C ASP A 17 -7.74 11.15 4.72
N PRO A 18 -7.31 10.82 5.95
CA PRO A 18 -7.89 9.72 6.72
C PRO A 18 -9.41 9.84 6.89
N GLU A 19 -9.96 11.05 6.93
CA GLU A 19 -11.40 11.27 7.11
C GLU A 19 -12.22 10.73 5.92
N THR A 20 -11.60 10.54 4.75
CA THR A 20 -12.24 9.86 3.61
C THR A 20 -12.60 8.41 3.96
N LEU A 21 -11.84 7.73 4.82
CA LEU A 21 -12.11 6.34 5.21
C LEU A 21 -13.36 6.18 6.08
N ALA A 22 -13.89 7.26 6.65
CA ALA A 22 -15.14 7.22 7.40
C ALA A 22 -16.37 7.02 6.50
N GLN A 23 -16.27 7.39 5.22
CA GLN A 23 -17.38 7.38 4.26
C GLN A 23 -17.11 6.52 3.02
N ASP A 24 -15.84 6.37 2.63
CA ASP A 24 -15.44 5.68 1.40
C ASP A 24 -14.12 4.90 1.57
N THR A 25 -13.63 4.31 0.50
CA THR A 25 -12.36 3.59 0.43
C THR A 25 -11.29 4.45 -0.25
N ILE A 26 -10.06 4.38 0.25
CA ILE A 26 -8.92 5.02 -0.41
C ILE A 26 -8.17 3.95 -1.18
N THR A 27 -8.09 4.11 -2.50
CA THR A 27 -7.30 3.22 -3.36
C THR A 27 -5.89 3.75 -3.50
N LEU A 28 -4.91 3.03 -2.96
CA LEU A 28 -3.50 3.27 -3.24
C LEU A 28 -3.09 2.48 -4.47
N GLN A 29 -2.43 3.14 -5.42
CA GLN A 29 -1.87 2.50 -6.59
C GLN A 29 -0.35 2.68 -6.62
N MET A 30 0.36 1.71 -7.17
CA MET A 30 1.82 1.69 -7.19
C MET A 30 2.36 0.94 -8.39
N ARG A 31 3.62 1.22 -8.73
CA ARG A 31 4.41 0.39 -9.65
C ARG A 31 5.61 -0.20 -8.93
N VAL A 32 5.93 -1.45 -9.25
CA VAL A 32 7.13 -2.10 -8.73
C VAL A 32 8.38 -1.74 -9.53
N ILE A 33 9.55 -1.93 -8.93
CA ILE A 33 10.84 -1.66 -9.59
C ILE A 33 11.31 -2.89 -10.35
N GLN A 34 11.30 -4.05 -9.68
CA GLN A 34 11.71 -5.34 -10.19
C GLN A 34 10.50 -6.28 -10.28
N PRO A 35 10.40 -7.10 -11.35
CA PRO A 35 9.34 -8.09 -11.43
C PRO A 35 9.53 -9.18 -10.36
N ILE A 36 8.42 -9.71 -9.87
CA ILE A 36 8.35 -10.92 -9.06
C ILE A 36 7.37 -11.86 -9.75
N GLU A 37 7.84 -13.01 -10.20
CA GLU A 37 7.03 -13.99 -10.95
C GLU A 37 6.35 -15.04 -10.04
N ASP A 38 6.56 -14.93 -8.74
CA ASP A 38 6.02 -15.77 -7.68
C ASP A 38 4.95 -15.04 -6.86
N PRO A 39 4.19 -15.74 -5.98
CA PRO A 39 3.25 -15.11 -5.07
C PRO A 39 3.87 -13.95 -4.29
N VAL A 40 3.18 -12.81 -4.28
CA VAL A 40 3.61 -11.59 -3.61
C VAL A 40 2.65 -11.15 -2.53
N GLN A 41 3.16 -10.39 -1.57
CA GLN A 41 2.40 -9.64 -0.60
C GLN A 41 2.68 -8.15 -0.75
N LEU A 42 1.60 -7.39 -0.83
CA LEU A 42 1.57 -5.95 -0.70
C LEU A 42 1.31 -5.61 0.76
N LEU A 43 2.15 -4.78 1.34
CA LEU A 43 2.11 -4.41 2.75
C LEU A 43 2.10 -2.90 2.88
N ILE A 44 1.21 -2.38 3.74
CA ILE A 44 1.21 -0.99 4.19
C ILE A 44 1.58 -0.98 5.66
N ARG A 45 2.66 -0.26 6.01
CA ARG A 45 3.13 -0.13 7.39
C ARG A 45 3.35 1.33 7.77
N ASP A 46 3.19 1.61 9.06
CA ASP A 46 3.75 2.79 9.72
C ASP A 46 4.80 2.30 10.73
N GLY A 47 6.08 2.47 10.39
CA GLY A 47 7.18 1.81 11.09
C GLY A 47 7.02 0.28 11.09
N ASP A 48 6.92 -0.31 12.28
CA ASP A 48 6.73 -1.75 12.49
C ASP A 48 5.25 -2.18 12.48
N THR A 49 4.32 -1.21 12.53
CA THR A 49 2.89 -1.49 12.62
C THR A 49 2.32 -1.83 11.25
N LEU A 50 1.70 -3.01 11.13
CA LEU A 50 1.00 -3.41 9.90
C LEU A 50 -0.41 -2.80 9.87
N ILE A 51 -0.68 -1.99 8.85
CA ILE A 51 -1.96 -1.31 8.65
C ILE A 51 -2.86 -2.14 7.73
N ALA A 52 -2.34 -2.53 6.57
CA ALA A 52 -3.09 -3.32 5.60
C ALA A 52 -2.17 -4.25 4.82
N LYS A 53 -2.73 -5.37 4.34
CA LYS A 53 -2.05 -6.31 3.46
C LYS A 53 -2.97 -6.85 2.38
N LYS A 54 -2.39 -7.18 1.23
CA LYS A 54 -3.06 -7.87 0.12
C LYS A 54 -2.10 -8.87 -0.52
N ARG A 55 -2.58 -10.08 -0.82
CA ARG A 55 -1.81 -11.06 -1.58
C ARG A 55 -2.07 -10.89 -3.08
N GLY A 56 -1.03 -11.12 -3.88
CA GLY A 56 -1.06 -11.16 -5.33
C GLY A 56 -0.34 -12.41 -5.84
N ARG A 57 -0.56 -12.75 -7.11
CA ARG A 57 0.08 -13.93 -7.74
C ARG A 57 1.49 -13.64 -8.25
N TYR A 58 1.75 -12.40 -8.63
CA TYR A 58 3.00 -11.89 -9.17
C TYR A 58 2.93 -10.34 -9.13
N ALA A 59 4.03 -9.67 -9.45
CA ALA A 59 4.07 -8.22 -9.63
C ALA A 59 5.01 -7.84 -10.77
N ARG A 60 4.58 -6.98 -11.70
CA ARG A 60 5.40 -6.53 -12.84
C ARG A 60 5.49 -5.00 -12.92
N PRO A 61 6.65 -4.42 -13.28
CA PRO A 61 6.81 -2.96 -13.40
C PRO A 61 5.85 -2.32 -14.41
N GLY A 62 5.44 -3.07 -15.44
CA GLY A 62 4.48 -2.65 -16.46
C GLY A 62 3.04 -2.52 -15.96
N GLU A 63 2.72 -3.04 -14.78
CA GLU A 63 1.37 -3.03 -14.21
C GLU A 63 1.21 -1.97 -13.11
N MET A 64 0.03 -1.34 -13.07
CA MET A 64 -0.41 -0.54 -11.93
C MET A 64 -1.08 -1.47 -10.93
N ILE A 65 -0.46 -1.67 -9.76
CA ILE A 65 -1.00 -2.54 -8.71
C ILE A 65 -1.76 -1.69 -7.70
N SER A 66 -2.92 -2.17 -7.25
CA SER A 66 -3.78 -1.45 -6.31
C SER A 66 -3.98 -2.18 -4.99
N LEU A 67 -4.11 -1.40 -3.91
CA LEU A 67 -4.51 -1.83 -2.58
C LEU A 67 -5.51 -0.82 -2.00
N ASN A 68 -6.66 -1.31 -1.54
CA ASN A 68 -7.73 -0.46 -1.01
C ASN A 68 -7.67 -0.45 0.52
N LEU A 69 -7.53 0.74 1.08
CA LEU A 69 -7.78 1.03 2.49
C LEU A 69 -9.29 1.18 2.70
N ARG A 70 -9.82 0.62 3.79
CA ARG A 70 -11.25 0.63 4.11
C ARG A 70 -11.47 1.28 5.48
N GLY A 71 -12.72 1.56 5.85
CA GLY A 71 -13.06 2.17 7.15
C GLY A 71 -12.54 1.40 8.37
N ARG A 72 -12.35 0.07 8.29
CA ARG A 72 -11.71 -0.71 9.37
C ARG A 72 -10.25 -0.33 9.62
N ASP A 73 -9.58 0.28 8.64
CA ASP A 73 -8.19 0.71 8.71
C ASP A 73 -8.10 2.19 9.17
N TYR A 74 -9.24 2.87 9.42
CA TYR A 74 -9.32 4.30 9.74
C TYR A 74 -8.43 4.71 10.91
N ASP A 75 -8.58 4.07 12.08
CA ASP A 75 -7.82 4.44 13.27
C ASP A 75 -6.31 4.30 13.06
N ALA A 76 -5.90 3.23 12.37
CA ALA A 76 -4.51 2.96 12.05
C ALA A 76 -3.94 3.99 11.06
N VAL A 77 -4.72 4.36 10.04
CA VAL A 77 -4.31 5.36 9.04
C VAL A 77 -4.28 6.78 9.64
N ARG A 78 -5.21 7.10 10.54
CA ARG A 78 -5.28 8.40 11.21
C ARG A 78 -4.13 8.61 12.19
N GLY A 79 -3.74 7.56 12.91
CA GLY A 79 -2.59 7.58 13.82
C GLY A 79 -1.23 7.47 13.12
N ALA A 80 -1.21 7.08 11.84
CA ALA A 80 0.02 6.82 11.12
C ALA A 80 0.81 8.10 10.82
N LYS A 81 2.11 8.08 11.10
CA LYS A 81 3.01 9.17 10.67
C LYS A 81 3.29 9.09 9.17
N GLU A 82 3.49 7.88 8.67
CA GLU A 82 3.76 7.60 7.26
C GLU A 82 3.15 6.26 6.84
N LEU A 83 2.60 6.19 5.63
CA LEU A 83 2.14 4.93 5.04
C LEU A 83 3.18 4.42 4.04
N LYS A 84 4.08 3.57 4.51
CA LYS A 84 5.11 2.95 3.68
C LYS A 84 4.55 1.70 3.00
N VAL A 85 4.52 1.73 1.67
CA VAL A 85 3.98 0.62 0.86
C VAL A 85 5.12 -0.22 0.29
N SER A 86 5.05 -1.53 0.49
CA SER A 86 6.08 -2.48 0.06
C SER A 86 5.47 -3.63 -0.73
N VAL A 87 6.21 -4.17 -1.70
CA VAL A 87 5.82 -5.38 -2.43
C VAL A 87 6.93 -6.40 -2.28
N LEU A 88 6.64 -7.52 -1.64
CA LEU A 88 7.63 -8.55 -1.29
C LEU A 88 7.13 -9.93 -1.74
N PRO A 89 8.03 -10.89 -2.02
CA PRO A 89 7.67 -12.30 -2.13
C PRO A 89 7.00 -12.81 -0.84
N VAL A 90 6.16 -13.83 -0.97
CA VAL A 90 5.52 -14.52 0.17
C VAL A 90 6.42 -15.62 0.71
#